data_AF-A0A816CHG2-F1
#
_entry.id   AF-A0A816CHG2-F1
#
_cell.length_a   1.000
_cell.length_b   1.000
_cell.length_c   1.000
_cell.angle_alpha   90.00
_cell.angle_beta   90.00
_cell.angle_gamma   90.00
#
_symmetry.space_group_name_H-M   'P 1'
#
loop_
_entity.id
_entity.type
_entity.pdbx_description
1 polymer ?
#
loop_
_entity_poly.entity_id
_entity_poly.type
_entity_poly.pdbx_seq_one_letter_code
_entity_poly.pdbx_strand_id
1 'polypeptide(L)'
;MAETSEHIHPILDINTKNVNIEIAAREPWPTNACLYVPLKEQMVIWAPNCLATLCLLRKVRVPSLHIEHVRNAAEMSNYGIPPVLTLNNRVFSEFDEIANLIELKGLLPIDNEENSMADSYSILCTETLGTLMKYFLLCEKAGTTVYQSFISVYPWPLGLILYLIYRKHTIKILKVKEIWSLTYEQAVMKFETTVKALSDKIQQNNSTYLFGDNFTKADAHLYGHLYSILHSKIIEHEDIRNTLLKLKPLVDYVNNIERDVHGLSLLVS
;
A
#
# COMPACT_ATOMS: atom_id res chain seq x y z
N MET A 1 -39.08 -23.83 2.36
CA MET A 1 -38.13 -23.98 3.48
C MET A 1 -36.73 -24.08 2.91
N ALA A 2 -35.97 -22.99 2.97
CA ALA A 2 -34.51 -22.93 3.04
C ALA A 2 -34.12 -21.45 2.89
N GLU A 3 -34.46 -20.65 3.91
CA GLU A 3 -33.77 -19.39 4.16
C GLU A 3 -32.58 -19.67 5.09
N THR A 4 -31.56 -18.82 4.98
CA THR A 4 -30.46 -18.58 5.92
C THR A 4 -29.24 -19.50 5.88
N SER A 5 -28.17 -19.10 5.16
CA SER A 5 -26.78 -19.31 5.63
C SER A 5 -25.67 -18.49 4.89
N GLU A 6 -25.91 -17.28 4.38
CA GLU A 6 -24.84 -16.53 3.65
C GLU A 6 -24.30 -15.26 4.33
N HIS A 7 -24.68 -14.96 5.59
CA HIS A 7 -24.26 -13.71 6.24
C HIS A 7 -23.45 -13.87 7.55
N ILE A 8 -22.98 -15.07 7.91
CA ILE A 8 -22.32 -15.29 9.22
C ILE A 8 -20.78 -15.30 9.15
N HIS A 9 -20.18 -15.43 7.96
CA HIS A 9 -18.71 -15.55 7.81
C HIS A 9 -17.87 -14.29 8.12
N PRO A 10 -18.23 -13.05 7.73
CA PRO A 10 -17.31 -11.92 7.89
C PRO A 10 -17.09 -11.51 9.36
N ILE A 11 -18.08 -11.71 10.24
CA ILE A 11 -18.00 -11.27 11.64
C ILE A 11 -17.08 -12.18 12.48
N LEU A 12 -17.10 -13.50 12.21
CA LEU A 12 -16.20 -14.46 12.86
C LEU A 12 -14.74 -14.29 12.43
N ASP A 13 -14.50 -13.93 11.17
CA ASP A 13 -13.16 -13.66 10.63
C ASP A 13 -12.57 -12.35 11.16
N ILE A 14 -13.39 -11.31 11.36
CA ILE A 14 -12.92 -10.04 11.94
C ILE A 14 -12.54 -10.22 13.41
N ASN A 15 -13.36 -10.94 14.19
CA ASN A 15 -13.07 -11.17 15.60
C ASN A 15 -11.83 -12.04 15.81
N THR A 16 -11.62 -13.08 15.00
CA THR A 16 -10.40 -13.90 15.10
C THR A 16 -9.14 -13.14 14.67
N LYS A 17 -9.22 -12.22 13.70
CA LYS A 17 -8.10 -11.34 13.31
C LYS A 17 -7.72 -10.37 14.41
N ASN A 18 -8.68 -9.66 14.99
CA ASN A 18 -8.41 -8.73 16.09
C ASN A 18 -7.77 -9.45 17.28
N VAL A 19 -8.24 -10.66 17.61
CA VAL A 19 -7.63 -11.51 18.64
C VAL A 19 -6.20 -11.91 18.27
N ASN A 20 -5.93 -12.30 17.02
CA ASN A 20 -4.58 -12.68 16.58
C ASN A 20 -3.60 -11.50 16.63
N ILE A 21 -4.05 -10.30 16.24
CA ILE A 21 -3.24 -9.08 16.32
C ILE A 21 -2.94 -8.74 17.78
N GLU A 22 -3.93 -8.75 18.67
CA GLU A 22 -3.73 -8.46 20.09
C GLU A 22 -2.77 -9.45 20.77
N ILE A 23 -2.91 -10.75 20.46
CA ILE A 23 -2.01 -11.76 21.02
C ILE A 23 -0.58 -11.53 20.49
N ALA A 24 -0.42 -11.35 19.18
CA ALA A 24 0.89 -11.11 18.58
C ALA A 24 1.52 -9.80 19.07
N ALA A 25 0.72 -8.77 19.36
CA ALA A 25 1.21 -7.50 19.90
C ALA A 25 1.86 -7.68 21.28
N ARG A 26 1.27 -8.51 22.15
CA ARG A 26 1.79 -8.81 23.50
C ARG A 26 3.03 -9.70 23.50
N GLU A 27 3.23 -10.51 22.47
CA GLU A 27 4.42 -11.35 22.33
C GLU A 27 5.66 -10.50 21.96
N PRO A 28 6.88 -10.88 22.39
CA PRO A 28 8.10 -10.23 21.93
C PRO A 28 8.26 -10.38 20.41
N TRP A 29 8.97 -9.45 19.77
CA TRP A 29 9.23 -9.55 18.33
C TRP A 29 10.04 -10.82 18.02
N PRO A 30 9.55 -11.72 17.14
CA PRO A 30 10.18 -13.00 16.92
C PRO A 30 11.41 -12.89 16.01
N THR A 31 12.35 -13.82 16.15
CA THR A 31 13.59 -13.85 15.34
C THR A 31 13.38 -14.36 13.92
N ASN A 32 12.25 -15.01 13.64
CA ASN A 32 11.88 -15.57 12.34
C ASN A 32 10.84 -14.71 11.60
N ALA A 33 10.75 -13.42 11.91
CA ALA A 33 9.85 -12.50 11.21
C ALA A 33 10.21 -12.42 9.73
N CYS A 34 9.29 -12.80 8.85
CA CYS A 34 9.50 -12.76 7.41
C CYS A 34 8.38 -11.96 6.72
N LEU A 35 8.77 -10.95 5.94
CA LEU A 35 7.89 -10.18 5.07
C LEU A 35 8.00 -10.70 3.65
N TYR A 36 6.92 -11.29 3.17
CA TYR A 36 6.77 -11.73 1.80
C TYR A 36 6.27 -10.57 0.95
N VAL A 37 7.08 -10.22 -0.04
CA VAL A 37 6.80 -9.19 -1.04
C VAL A 37 6.74 -9.83 -2.43
N PRO A 38 5.98 -9.26 -3.38
CA PRO A 38 5.95 -9.76 -4.75
C PRO A 38 7.33 -9.71 -5.42
N LEU A 39 7.50 -10.50 -6.48
CA LEU A 39 8.63 -10.35 -7.38
C LEU A 39 8.61 -8.95 -8.02
N LYS A 40 9.79 -8.47 -8.45
CA LYS A 40 9.98 -7.13 -9.01
C LYS A 40 9.05 -6.86 -10.18
N GLU A 41 8.81 -7.86 -11.02
CA GLU A 41 7.92 -7.79 -12.18
C GLU A 41 6.47 -7.51 -11.79
N GLN A 42 6.03 -7.97 -10.61
CA GLN A 42 4.69 -7.75 -10.07
C GLN A 42 4.56 -6.47 -9.23
N MET A 43 5.66 -5.80 -8.91
CA MET A 43 5.65 -4.58 -8.09
C MET A 43 4.90 -3.43 -8.76
N VAL A 44 4.78 -3.41 -10.09
CA VAL A 44 3.96 -2.41 -10.81
C VAL A 44 2.53 -2.31 -10.26
N ILE A 45 1.97 -3.42 -9.76
CA ILE A 45 0.61 -3.50 -9.20
C ILE A 45 0.60 -3.18 -7.71
N TRP A 46 1.59 -3.72 -6.98
CA TRP A 46 1.52 -3.86 -5.53
C TRP A 46 2.48 -2.95 -4.75
N ALA A 47 3.34 -2.21 -5.45
CA ALA A 47 4.36 -1.36 -4.86
C ALA A 47 3.85 -0.42 -3.76
N PRO A 48 2.68 0.25 -3.88
CA PRO A 48 2.26 1.23 -2.86
C PRO A 48 2.15 0.61 -1.47
N ASN A 49 1.44 -0.51 -1.35
CA ASN A 49 1.25 -1.20 -0.08
C ASN A 49 2.55 -1.85 0.42
N CYS A 50 3.35 -2.43 -0.49
CA CYS A 50 4.60 -3.08 -0.14
C CYS A 50 5.63 -2.06 0.37
N LEU A 51 5.78 -0.93 -0.32
CA LEU A 51 6.69 0.15 0.05
C LEU A 51 6.23 0.85 1.33
N ALA A 52 4.93 1.07 1.51
CA ALA A 52 4.39 1.63 2.74
C ALA A 52 4.72 0.73 3.95
N THR A 53 4.48 -0.57 3.82
CA THR A 53 4.77 -1.55 4.88
C THR A 53 6.26 -1.64 5.18
N LEU A 54 7.10 -1.69 4.14
CA LEU A 54 8.55 -1.68 4.29
C LEU A 54 9.04 -0.39 4.97
N CYS A 55 8.49 0.76 4.57
CA CYS A 55 8.80 2.05 5.18
C CYS A 55 8.50 2.03 6.68
N LEU A 56 7.31 1.56 7.04
CA LEU A 56 6.88 1.46 8.43
C LEU A 56 7.80 0.55 9.26
N LEU A 57 8.03 -0.68 8.80
CA LEU A 57 8.83 -1.67 9.52
C LEU A 57 10.28 -1.21 9.70
N ARG A 58 10.87 -0.61 8.67
CA ARG A 58 12.23 -0.08 8.73
C ARG A 58 12.33 1.14 9.62
N LYS A 59 11.35 2.05 9.60
CA LYS A 59 11.33 3.23 10.48
C LYS A 59 11.34 2.83 11.96
N VAL A 60 10.56 1.81 12.28
CA VAL A 60 10.47 1.21 13.63
C VAL A 60 11.71 0.38 14.00
N ARG A 61 12.58 0.06 13.03
CA ARG A 61 13.80 -0.74 13.21
C ARG A 61 13.50 -2.11 13.83
N VAL A 62 12.48 -2.79 13.30
CA VAL A 62 12.13 -4.13 13.78
C VAL A 62 13.33 -5.08 13.69
N PRO A 63 13.65 -5.81 14.77
CA PRO A 63 14.81 -6.67 14.79
C PRO A 63 14.59 -7.90 13.90
N SER A 64 15.65 -8.34 13.21
CA SER A 64 15.67 -9.61 12.47
C SER A 64 14.56 -9.78 11.43
N LEU A 65 14.16 -8.70 10.75
CA LEU A 65 13.20 -8.78 9.64
C LEU A 65 13.88 -9.36 8.39
N HIS A 66 13.42 -10.53 7.97
CA HIS A 66 13.77 -11.08 6.67
C HIS A 66 12.76 -10.61 5.61
N ILE A 67 13.24 -10.28 4.41
CA ILE A 67 12.39 -9.88 3.28
C ILE A 67 12.59 -10.92 2.19
N GLU A 68 11.51 -11.61 1.82
CA GLU A 68 11.53 -12.61 0.76
C GLU A 68 10.65 -12.16 -0.41
N HIS A 69 11.25 -12.15 -1.61
CA HIS A 69 10.51 -11.92 -2.84
C HIS A 69 9.94 -13.25 -3.36
N VAL A 70 8.62 -13.34 -3.41
CA VAL A 70 7.91 -14.57 -3.82
C VAL A 70 6.87 -14.27 -4.89
N ARG A 71 6.73 -15.22 -5.82
CA ARG A 71 5.75 -15.12 -6.92
C ARG A 71 4.31 -15.11 -6.45
N ASN A 72 4.02 -15.82 -5.35
CA ASN A 72 2.68 -16.10 -4.85
C ASN A 72 2.31 -15.26 -3.62
N ALA A 73 2.92 -14.08 -3.46
CA ALA A 73 2.68 -13.20 -2.31
C ALA A 73 1.21 -12.80 -2.17
N ALA A 74 0.50 -12.62 -3.29
CA ALA A 74 -0.93 -12.32 -3.30
C ALA A 74 -1.75 -13.52 -2.80
N GLU A 75 -1.41 -14.74 -3.21
CA GLU A 75 -2.10 -15.96 -2.82
C GLU A 75 -1.82 -16.37 -1.37
N MET A 76 -0.70 -15.90 -0.79
CA MET A 76 -0.41 -16.02 0.64
C MET A 76 -1.22 -15.04 1.49
N SER A 77 -1.73 -13.96 0.89
CA SER A 77 -2.52 -12.94 1.57
C SER A 77 -3.95 -13.43 1.78
N ASN A 78 -4.51 -13.13 2.95
CA ASN A 78 -5.91 -13.45 3.27
C ASN A 78 -6.91 -12.80 2.29
N TYR A 79 -6.49 -11.73 1.60
CA TYR A 79 -7.37 -10.93 0.73
C TYR A 79 -6.87 -10.85 -0.71
N GLY A 80 -5.80 -11.56 -1.07
CA GLY A 80 -5.19 -11.41 -2.38
C GLY A 80 -4.35 -10.13 -2.53
N ILE A 81 -4.06 -9.43 -1.43
CA ILE A 81 -3.36 -8.14 -1.42
C ILE A 81 -2.06 -8.28 -0.60
N PRO A 82 -0.89 -8.29 -1.25
CA PRO A 82 0.41 -8.24 -0.58
C PRO A 82 0.73 -6.82 -0.05
N PRO A 83 1.71 -6.66 0.86
CA PRO A 83 2.63 -7.69 1.36
C PRO A 83 2.03 -8.55 2.47
N VAL A 84 2.75 -9.62 2.83
CA VAL A 84 2.33 -10.56 3.88
C VAL A 84 3.44 -10.70 4.91
N LEU A 85 3.17 -10.32 6.15
CA LEU A 85 4.07 -10.49 7.28
C LEU A 85 3.72 -11.78 8.03
N THR A 86 4.72 -12.63 8.20
CA THR A 86 4.61 -13.82 9.03
C THR A 86 5.39 -13.64 10.32
N LEU A 87 4.71 -13.87 11.44
CA LEU A 87 5.30 -13.84 12.77
C LEU A 87 4.97 -15.15 13.47
N ASN A 88 5.98 -15.96 13.76
CA ASN A 88 5.80 -17.32 14.26
C ASN A 88 4.90 -18.13 13.32
N ASN A 89 3.65 -18.40 13.72
CA ASN A 89 2.66 -19.15 12.95
C ASN A 89 1.43 -18.30 12.57
N ARG A 90 1.55 -16.97 12.66
CA ARG A 90 0.46 -16.03 12.32
C ARG A 90 0.82 -15.24 11.07
N VAL A 91 -0.20 -14.97 10.26
CA VAL A 91 -0.10 -14.27 8.98
C VAL A 91 -0.88 -12.97 9.08
N PHE A 92 -0.21 -11.86 8.83
CA PHE A 92 -0.78 -10.52 8.75
C PHE A 92 -0.63 -10.02 7.32
N SER A 93 -1.71 -9.60 6.69
CA SER A 93 -1.73 -9.21 5.28
C SER A 93 -2.14 -7.75 5.15
N GLU A 94 -1.68 -7.11 4.08
CA GLU A 94 -1.95 -5.69 3.80
C GLU A 94 -1.25 -4.73 4.77
N PHE A 95 -1.20 -3.47 4.35
CA PHE A 95 -0.59 -2.41 5.12
C PHE A 95 -1.31 -2.17 6.46
N ASP A 96 -2.65 -2.07 6.44
CA ASP A 96 -3.42 -1.66 7.61
C ASP A 96 -3.35 -2.69 8.75
N GLU A 97 -3.38 -3.99 8.44
CA GLU A 97 -3.26 -5.05 9.45
C GLU A 97 -1.88 -5.02 10.13
N ILE A 98 -0.83 -4.84 9.32
CA ILE A 98 0.56 -4.76 9.82
C ILE A 98 0.77 -3.45 10.60
N ALA A 99 0.19 -2.34 10.15
CA ALA A 99 0.28 -1.06 10.84
C ALA A 99 -0.39 -1.11 12.21
N ASN A 100 -1.59 -1.67 12.29
CA ASN A 100 -2.30 -1.85 13.56
C ASN A 100 -1.52 -2.75 14.53
N LEU A 101 -0.85 -3.79 14.04
CA LEU A 101 0.03 -4.62 14.86
C LEU A 101 1.20 -3.81 15.45
N ILE A 102 1.84 -2.98 14.64
CA ILE A 102 2.98 -2.14 15.07
C ILE A 102 2.52 -1.09 16.10
N GLU A 103 1.35 -0.49 15.91
CA GLU A 103 0.75 0.44 16.87
C GLU A 103 0.43 -0.25 18.20
N LEU A 104 -0.21 -1.42 18.17
CA LEU A 104 -0.53 -2.18 19.38
C LEU A 104 0.71 -2.68 20.13
N LYS A 105 1.85 -2.85 19.43
CA LYS A 105 3.15 -3.13 20.06
C LYS A 105 3.77 -1.90 20.74
N GLY A 106 3.20 -0.70 20.58
CA GLY A 106 3.75 0.54 21.12
C GLY A 106 5.07 0.94 20.46
N LEU A 107 5.28 0.54 19.21
CA LEU A 107 6.53 0.79 18.48
C LEU A 107 6.52 2.11 17.72
N LEU A 108 5.35 2.72 17.55
CA LEU A 108 5.19 4.11 17.11
C LEU A 108 4.81 4.98 18.31
N PRO A 109 5.24 6.26 18.34
CA PRO A 109 4.73 7.21 19.31
C PRO A 109 3.22 7.41 19.08
N ILE A 110 2.43 7.24 20.13
CA ILE A 110 0.97 7.35 20.07
C ILE A 110 0.55 8.62 20.82
N ASP A 111 0.16 9.65 20.07
CA ASP A 111 -0.79 10.66 20.55
C ASP A 111 -2.16 10.30 19.98
N ASN A 112 -3.19 10.21 20.84
CA ASN A 112 -4.51 9.70 20.45
C ASN A 112 -5.19 10.58 19.38
N GLU A 113 -5.00 11.89 19.45
CA GLU A 113 -5.56 12.81 18.45
C GLU A 113 -4.83 12.70 17.10
N GLU A 114 -3.50 12.69 17.13
CA GLU A 114 -2.67 12.48 15.93
C GLU A 114 -2.95 11.12 15.29
N ASN A 115 -3.19 10.07 16.09
CA ASN A 115 -3.48 8.73 15.59
C ASN A 115 -4.81 8.66 14.83
N SER A 116 -5.88 9.27 15.37
CA SER A 116 -7.17 9.31 14.66
C SER A 116 -7.10 10.11 13.35
N MET A 117 -6.30 11.18 13.32
CA MET A 117 -6.04 11.93 12.09
C MET A 117 -5.21 11.11 11.10
N ALA A 118 -4.20 10.37 11.58
CA ALA A 118 -3.40 9.48 10.77
C ALA A 118 -4.23 8.35 10.15
N ASP A 119 -5.17 7.75 10.89
CA ASP A 119 -6.15 6.79 10.36
C ASP A 119 -6.91 7.37 9.17
N SER A 120 -7.46 8.57 9.38
CA SER A 120 -8.28 9.26 8.38
C SER A 120 -7.47 9.57 7.12
N TYR A 121 -6.22 10.01 7.26
CA TYR A 121 -5.33 10.29 6.13
C TYR A 121 -4.81 9.03 5.44
N SER A 122 -4.57 7.94 6.18
CA SER A 122 -4.23 6.63 5.60
C SER A 122 -5.37 6.15 4.70
N ILE A 123 -6.61 6.22 5.19
CA ILE A 123 -7.81 5.88 4.42
C ILE A 123 -7.93 6.79 3.20
N LEU A 124 -7.74 8.10 3.36
CA LEU A 124 -7.75 9.05 2.24
C LEU A 124 -6.74 8.67 1.16
N CYS A 125 -5.51 8.30 1.52
CA CYS A 125 -4.48 7.88 0.58
C CYS A 125 -4.93 6.65 -0.23
N THR A 126 -5.45 5.61 0.44
CA THR A 126 -5.97 4.41 -0.22
C THR A 126 -7.12 4.75 -1.17
N GLU A 127 -8.08 5.53 -0.69
CA GLU A 127 -9.34 5.80 -1.36
C GLU A 127 -9.21 6.74 -2.54
N THR A 128 -8.29 7.71 -2.46
CA THR A 128 -8.04 8.69 -3.53
C THR A 128 -6.88 8.28 -4.42
N LEU A 129 -5.65 8.35 -3.90
CA LEU A 129 -4.43 8.07 -4.67
C LEU A 129 -4.38 6.62 -5.12
N GLY A 130 -4.66 5.67 -4.22
CA GLY A 130 -4.67 4.24 -4.54
C GLY A 130 -5.69 3.89 -5.63
N THR A 131 -6.90 4.45 -5.56
CA THR A 131 -7.94 4.21 -6.57
C THR A 131 -7.62 4.87 -7.91
N LEU A 132 -7.11 6.10 -7.92
CA LEU A 132 -6.66 6.78 -9.14
C LEU A 132 -5.50 6.03 -9.80
N MET A 133 -4.54 5.54 -9.01
CA MET A 133 -3.40 4.79 -9.50
C MET A 133 -3.83 3.47 -10.15
N LYS A 134 -4.77 2.74 -9.55
CA LYS A 134 -5.39 1.55 -10.16
C LYS A 134 -6.08 1.86 -11.49
N TYR A 135 -6.74 3.03 -11.60
CA TYR A 135 -7.32 3.49 -12.86
C TYR A 135 -6.24 3.69 -13.91
N PHE A 136 -5.19 4.45 -13.60
CA PHE A 136 -4.10 4.72 -14.54
C PHE A 136 -3.42 3.43 -15.00
N LEU A 137 -3.10 2.52 -14.07
CA LEU A 137 -2.53 1.20 -14.38
C LEU A 137 -3.37 0.36 -15.36
N LEU A 138 -4.70 0.56 -15.40
CA LEU A 138 -5.58 -0.19 -16.30
C LEU A 138 -5.91 0.54 -17.62
N CYS A 139 -5.54 1.82 -17.74
CA CYS A 139 -5.65 2.57 -18.99
C CYS A 139 -4.78 1.93 -20.09
N GLU A 140 -5.19 2.08 -21.35
CA GLU A 140 -4.79 1.22 -22.47
C GLU A 140 -3.27 1.02 -22.64
N LYS A 141 -2.44 2.06 -22.40
CA LYS A 141 -0.97 1.95 -22.46
C LYS A 141 -0.33 1.26 -21.25
N ALA A 142 -0.89 1.40 -20.04
CA ALA A 142 -0.35 0.78 -18.83
C ALA A 142 -0.97 -0.61 -18.53
N GLY A 143 -2.14 -0.89 -19.11
CA GLY A 143 -2.80 -2.18 -19.01
C GLY A 143 -1.98 -3.32 -19.61
N THR A 144 -1.06 -3.01 -20.54
CA THR A 144 -0.07 -3.95 -21.09
C THR A 144 1.02 -4.27 -20.08
N THR A 145 1.52 -3.30 -19.33
CA THR A 145 2.53 -3.49 -18.26
C THR A 145 1.95 -4.37 -17.14
N VAL A 146 0.70 -4.10 -16.73
CA VAL A 146 -0.02 -4.96 -15.77
C VAL A 146 -0.18 -6.37 -16.34
N TYR A 147 -0.57 -6.53 -17.61
CA TYR A 147 -0.65 -7.84 -18.25
C TYR A 147 0.69 -8.59 -18.23
N GLN A 148 1.78 -7.91 -18.61
CA GLN A 148 3.13 -8.48 -18.61
C GLN A 148 3.55 -8.95 -17.21
N SER A 149 3.19 -8.22 -16.15
CA SER A 149 3.52 -8.59 -14.76
C SER A 149 2.94 -9.94 -14.32
N PHE A 150 1.81 -10.36 -14.90
CA PHE A 150 1.23 -11.68 -14.61
C PHE A 150 1.80 -12.76 -15.54
N ILE A 151 1.97 -12.47 -16.83
CA ILE A 151 2.44 -13.46 -17.81
C ILE A 151 3.92 -13.81 -17.63
N SER A 152 4.75 -12.87 -17.16
CA SER A 152 6.18 -13.13 -16.92
C SER A 152 6.42 -14.03 -15.70
N VAL A 153 5.53 -13.97 -14.69
CA VAL A 153 5.69 -14.68 -13.43
C VAL A 153 4.98 -16.04 -13.40
N TYR A 154 3.85 -16.19 -14.11
CA TYR A 154 3.07 -17.42 -14.09
C TYR A 154 3.04 -18.12 -15.43
N PRO A 155 3.11 -19.47 -15.45
CA PRO A 155 3.01 -20.23 -16.68
C PRO A 155 1.63 -20.05 -17.31
N TRP A 156 1.56 -20.26 -18.62
CA TRP A 156 0.27 -20.37 -19.31
C TRP A 156 -0.48 -21.63 -18.86
N PRO A 157 -1.80 -21.57 -18.63
CA PRO A 157 -2.71 -20.43 -18.81
C PRO A 157 -2.89 -19.56 -17.54
N LEU A 158 -2.26 -19.92 -16.43
CA LEU A 158 -2.50 -19.33 -15.12
C LEU A 158 -2.30 -17.81 -15.10
N GLY A 159 -1.20 -17.29 -15.69
CA GLY A 159 -0.94 -15.84 -15.71
C GLY A 159 -2.05 -15.05 -16.41
N LEU A 160 -2.60 -15.57 -17.51
CA LEU A 160 -3.71 -14.93 -18.22
C LEU A 160 -4.98 -14.93 -17.37
N ILE A 161 -5.28 -16.05 -16.72
CA ILE A 161 -6.46 -16.18 -15.85
C ILE A 161 -6.35 -15.19 -14.68
N LEU A 162 -5.20 -15.13 -14.00
CA LEU A 162 -4.96 -14.24 -12.86
C LEU A 162 -5.07 -12.76 -13.27
N TYR A 163 -4.50 -12.38 -14.42
CA TYR A 163 -4.67 -11.05 -14.98
C TYR A 163 -6.14 -10.69 -15.21
N LEU A 164 -6.92 -11.59 -15.82
CA LEU A 164 -8.34 -11.36 -16.10
C LEU A 164 -9.17 -11.22 -14.81
N ILE A 165 -8.85 -12.02 -13.78
CA ILE A 165 -9.48 -11.93 -12.45
C ILE A 165 -9.15 -10.58 -11.82
N TYR A 166 -7.86 -10.21 -11.76
CA TYR A 166 -7.40 -8.93 -11.22
C TYR A 166 -8.07 -7.75 -11.93
N ARG A 167 -8.02 -7.73 -13.27
CA ARG A 167 -8.63 -6.67 -14.09
C ARG A 167 -10.14 -6.56 -13.82
N LYS A 168 -10.87 -7.67 -13.81
CA LYS A 168 -12.31 -7.68 -13.54
C LYS A 168 -12.63 -7.14 -12.15
N HIS A 169 -11.88 -7.56 -11.13
CA HIS A 169 -12.07 -7.13 -9.76
C HIS A 169 -11.78 -5.63 -9.59
N THR A 170 -10.64 -5.16 -10.11
CA THR A 170 -10.25 -3.76 -10.04
C THR A 170 -11.23 -2.85 -10.78
N ILE A 171 -11.72 -3.23 -11.97
CA ILE A 171 -12.77 -2.48 -12.67
C ILE A 171 -14.06 -2.40 -11.84
N LYS A 172 -14.44 -3.48 -11.15
CA LYS A 172 -15.62 -3.47 -10.27
C LYS A 172 -15.45 -2.45 -9.13
N ILE A 173 -14.28 -2.40 -8.48
CA ILE A 173 -13.97 -1.40 -7.46
C ILE A 173 -14.03 0.01 -8.05
N LEU A 174 -13.36 0.24 -9.19
CA LEU A 174 -13.31 1.56 -9.84
C LEU A 174 -14.71 2.05 -10.26
N LYS A 175 -15.63 1.16 -10.63
CA LYS A 175 -17.02 1.49 -10.93
C LYS A 175 -17.79 1.92 -9.68
N VAL A 176 -17.63 1.19 -8.56
CA VAL A 176 -18.26 1.54 -7.28
C VAL A 176 -17.76 2.90 -6.77
N LYS A 177 -16.49 3.22 -7.02
CA LYS A 177 -15.88 4.51 -6.64
C LYS A 177 -16.10 5.62 -7.68
N GLU A 178 -16.91 5.38 -8.72
CA GLU A 178 -17.21 6.33 -9.81
C GLU A 178 -15.98 6.88 -10.56
N ILE A 179 -14.84 6.18 -10.46
CA ILE A 179 -13.59 6.58 -11.13
C ILE A 179 -13.51 5.96 -12.52
N TRP A 180 -14.09 4.76 -12.72
CA TRP A 180 -14.07 4.10 -14.04
C TRP A 180 -14.83 4.89 -15.13
N SER A 181 -15.80 5.70 -14.74
CA SER A 181 -16.59 6.57 -15.63
C SER A 181 -15.88 7.87 -16.01
N LEU A 182 -14.75 8.20 -15.37
CA LEU A 182 -14.00 9.41 -15.66
C LEU A 182 -13.26 9.28 -17.00
N THR A 183 -13.16 10.40 -17.73
CA THR A 183 -12.18 10.51 -18.80
C THR A 183 -10.77 10.55 -18.22
N TYR A 184 -9.76 10.25 -19.04
CA TYR A 184 -8.37 10.31 -18.59
C TYR A 184 -8.02 11.71 -18.08
N GLU A 185 -8.46 12.77 -18.76
CA GLU A 185 -8.22 14.16 -18.34
C GLU A 185 -8.88 14.47 -16.99
N GLN A 186 -10.10 13.98 -16.76
CA GLN A 186 -10.78 14.14 -15.48
C GLN A 186 -10.05 13.42 -14.34
N ALA A 187 -9.56 12.21 -14.59
CA ALA A 187 -8.77 11.46 -13.61
C ALA A 187 -7.44 12.17 -13.30
N VAL A 188 -6.76 12.71 -14.32
CA VAL A 188 -5.54 13.52 -14.14
C VAL A 188 -5.84 14.78 -13.34
N MET A 189 -6.88 15.55 -13.67
CA MET A 189 -7.28 16.73 -12.89
C MET A 189 -7.57 16.39 -11.43
N LYS A 190 -8.31 15.30 -11.17
CA LYS A 190 -8.60 14.83 -9.81
C LYS A 190 -7.30 14.46 -9.06
N PHE A 191 -6.37 13.79 -9.73
CA PHE A 191 -5.05 13.52 -9.19
C PHE A 191 -4.30 14.81 -8.85
N GLU A 192 -4.21 15.76 -9.80
CA GLU A 192 -3.54 17.05 -9.59
C GLU A 192 -4.10 17.82 -8.39
N THR A 193 -5.42 17.93 -8.27
CA THR A 193 -6.06 18.59 -7.14
C THR A 193 -5.72 17.91 -5.82
N THR A 194 -5.69 16.57 -5.80
CA THR A 194 -5.36 15.79 -4.62
C THR A 194 -3.91 16.02 -4.19
N VAL A 195 -2.94 15.93 -5.12
CA VAL A 195 -1.53 16.14 -4.78
C VAL A 195 -1.22 17.61 -4.45
N LYS A 196 -1.90 18.58 -5.07
CA LYS A 196 -1.77 20.00 -4.68
C LYS A 196 -2.24 20.21 -3.24
N ALA A 197 -3.41 19.69 -2.86
CA ALA A 197 -3.91 19.79 -1.50
C ALA A 197 -2.97 19.12 -0.46
N LEU A 198 -2.38 17.97 -0.81
CA LEU A 198 -1.38 17.30 0.04
C LEU A 198 -0.09 18.12 0.15
N SER A 199 0.38 18.71 -0.96
CA SER A 199 1.55 19.59 -0.97
C SER A 199 1.33 20.82 -0.08
N ASP A 200 0.17 21.47 -0.18
CA ASP A 200 -0.19 22.62 0.65
C ASP A 200 -0.25 22.23 2.13
N LYS A 201 -0.80 21.06 2.46
CA LYS A 201 -0.86 20.55 3.83
C LYS A 201 0.53 20.32 4.44
N ILE A 202 1.44 19.68 3.69
CA ILE A 202 2.82 19.46 4.14
C ILE A 202 3.55 20.80 4.33
N GLN A 203 3.36 21.74 3.41
CA GLN A 203 3.99 23.05 3.49
C GLN A 203 3.48 23.88 4.68
N GLN A 204 2.18 23.83 4.97
CA GLN A 204 1.58 24.56 6.09
C GLN A 204 2.08 24.08 7.45
N ASN A 205 2.27 22.77 7.62
CA ASN A 205 2.67 22.21 8.91
C ASN A 205 4.15 22.48 9.25
N ASN A 206 5.01 22.79 8.25
CA ASN A 206 6.44 23.05 8.40
C ASN A 206 7.17 22.03 9.31
N SER A 207 6.70 20.78 9.27
CA SER A 207 7.13 19.68 10.11
C SER A 207 7.79 18.58 9.27
N THR A 208 8.52 17.69 9.92
CA THR A 208 9.22 16.59 9.22
C THR A 208 8.23 15.57 8.63
N TYR A 209 7.12 15.34 9.33
CA TYR A 209 6.06 14.39 8.98
C TYR A 209 4.69 15.08 8.89
N LEU A 210 3.66 14.35 8.44
CA LEU A 210 2.33 14.90 8.17
C LEU A 210 1.70 15.62 9.35
N PHE A 211 1.90 15.12 10.57
CA PHE A 211 1.23 15.64 11.77
C PHE A 211 2.19 16.27 12.78
N GLY A 212 3.47 16.42 12.44
CA GLY A 212 4.47 16.98 13.34
C GLY A 212 5.82 16.30 13.17
N ASP A 213 6.52 16.12 14.27
CA ASP A 213 7.85 15.50 14.31
C ASP A 213 7.80 13.98 14.58
N ASN A 214 6.61 13.45 14.84
CA ASN A 214 6.37 12.02 14.99
C ASN A 214 5.98 11.38 13.66
N PHE A 215 6.63 10.27 13.33
CA PHE A 215 6.26 9.46 12.16
C PHE A 215 4.99 8.66 12.46
N THR A 216 4.03 8.70 11.55
CA THR A 216 2.75 8.00 11.68
C THR A 216 2.56 6.97 10.57
N LYS A 217 1.56 6.08 10.69
CA LYS A 217 1.22 5.18 9.58
C LYS A 217 0.74 5.92 8.33
N ALA A 218 0.15 7.12 8.46
CA ALA A 218 -0.22 7.94 7.32
C ALA A 218 1.00 8.37 6.50
N ASP A 219 2.12 8.67 7.17
CA ASP A 219 3.38 9.00 6.50
C ASP A 219 3.90 7.82 5.69
N ALA A 220 3.90 6.63 6.29
CA ALA A 220 4.30 5.40 5.61
C ALA A 220 3.43 5.14 4.37
N HIS A 221 2.12 5.29 4.52
CA HIS A 221 1.18 5.05 3.43
C HIS A 221 1.34 6.07 2.29
N LEU A 222 1.38 7.36 2.64
CA LEU A 222 1.58 8.42 1.65
C LEU A 222 2.91 8.24 0.93
N TYR A 223 3.99 7.95 1.66
CA TYR A 223 5.30 7.65 1.07
C TYR A 223 5.19 6.50 0.04
N GLY A 224 4.52 5.39 0.37
CA GLY A 224 4.36 4.26 -0.54
C GLY A 224 3.70 4.65 -1.87
N HIS A 225 2.62 5.43 -1.83
CA HIS A 225 1.95 5.93 -3.04
C HIS A 225 2.82 6.91 -3.83
N LEU A 226 3.38 7.93 -3.18
CA LEU A 226 4.17 8.96 -3.85
C LEU A 226 5.47 8.39 -4.44
N TYR A 227 6.17 7.53 -3.69
CA TYR A 227 7.40 6.89 -4.16
C TYR A 227 7.14 6.01 -5.38
N SER A 228 6.04 5.26 -5.39
CA SER A 228 5.62 4.43 -6.52
C SER A 228 5.41 5.25 -7.80
N ILE A 229 4.84 6.45 -7.68
CA ILE A 229 4.60 7.35 -8.81
C ILE A 229 5.89 8.03 -9.29
N LEU A 230 6.76 8.44 -8.37
CA LEU A 230 8.02 9.13 -8.71
C LEU A 230 9.02 8.22 -9.43
N HIS A 231 9.00 6.92 -9.14
CA HIS A 231 9.94 5.96 -9.72
C HIS A 231 9.33 5.29 -10.96
N SER A 232 9.79 5.75 -12.13
CA SER A 232 9.27 5.35 -13.46
C SER A 232 9.37 3.85 -13.76
N LYS A 233 10.19 3.09 -13.03
CA LYS A 233 10.25 1.63 -13.12
C LYS A 233 9.00 0.93 -12.56
N ILE A 234 8.19 1.66 -11.77
CA ILE A 234 6.98 1.13 -11.12
C ILE A 234 5.72 1.57 -11.86
N ILE A 235 5.62 2.83 -12.30
CA ILE A 235 4.43 3.33 -13.01
C ILE A 235 4.86 4.13 -14.24
N GLU A 236 4.52 3.61 -15.42
CA GLU A 236 4.85 4.22 -16.72
C GLU A 236 3.81 5.28 -17.13
N HIS A 237 3.58 6.27 -16.27
CA HIS A 237 2.72 7.43 -16.57
C HIS A 237 3.48 8.74 -16.39
N GLU A 238 4.09 9.20 -17.48
CA GLU A 238 4.95 10.38 -17.48
C GLU A 238 4.20 11.65 -17.05
N ASP A 239 2.96 11.85 -17.49
CA ASP A 239 2.16 13.04 -17.13
C ASP A 239 1.98 13.18 -15.61
N ILE A 240 1.57 12.09 -14.96
CA ILE A 240 1.29 12.02 -13.52
C ILE A 240 2.59 12.23 -12.73
N ARG A 241 3.66 11.58 -13.17
CA ARG A 241 4.99 11.74 -12.58
C ARG A 241 5.47 13.18 -12.71
N ASN A 242 5.33 13.80 -13.88
CA ASN A 242 5.73 15.17 -14.14
C ASN A 242 4.93 16.18 -13.32
N THR A 243 3.63 15.93 -13.08
CA THR A 243 2.83 16.70 -12.14
C THR A 243 3.42 16.65 -10.73
N LEU A 244 3.76 15.45 -10.24
CA LEU A 244 4.30 15.29 -8.89
C LEU A 244 5.71 15.90 -8.75
N LEU A 245 6.56 15.78 -9.79
CA LEU A 245 7.90 16.38 -9.81
C LEU A 245 7.90 17.90 -9.74
N LYS A 246 6.83 18.57 -10.19
CA LYS A 246 6.67 20.03 -10.07
C LYS A 246 6.35 20.48 -8.63
N LEU A 247 5.84 19.57 -7.79
CA LEU A 247 5.48 19.84 -6.41
C LEU A 247 6.66 19.55 -5.49
N LYS A 248 7.60 20.50 -5.42
CA LYS A 248 8.81 20.39 -4.60
C LYS A 248 8.56 19.94 -3.15
N PRO A 249 7.53 20.44 -2.41
CA PRO A 249 7.27 19.99 -1.05
C PRO A 249 7.05 18.47 -0.95
N LEU A 250 6.34 17.86 -1.90
CA LEU A 250 6.09 16.41 -1.91
C LEU A 250 7.35 15.62 -2.27
N VAL A 251 8.14 16.11 -3.22
CA VAL A 251 9.41 15.47 -3.60
C VAL A 251 10.39 15.50 -2.42
N ASP A 252 10.53 16.65 -1.77
CA ASP A 252 11.39 16.80 -0.60
C ASP A 252 10.91 15.92 0.56
N TYR A 253 9.60 15.84 0.78
CA TYR A 253 8.97 14.96 1.77
C TYR A 253 9.34 13.48 1.53
N VAL A 254 9.16 12.96 0.30
CA VAL A 254 9.53 11.58 -0.04
C VAL A 254 11.02 11.33 0.15
N ASN A 255 11.87 12.27 -0.28
CA ASN A 255 13.33 12.16 -0.14
C ASN A 255 13.79 12.20 1.32
N ASN A 256 13.11 12.96 2.17
CA ASN A 256 13.40 13.03 3.60
C ASN A 256 13.08 11.69 4.29
N ILE A 257 11.93 11.10 3.99
CA ILE A 257 11.55 9.77 4.51
C ILE A 257 12.51 8.69 4.00
N GLU A 258 12.85 8.69 2.71
CA GLU A 258 13.83 7.74 2.15
C GLU A 258 15.18 7.79 2.88
N ARG A 259 15.65 9.01 3.18
CA ARG A 259 16.92 9.23 3.90
C ARG A 259 16.86 8.72 5.34
N ASP A 260 15.73 8.89 6.00
CA ASP A 260 15.50 8.49 7.39
C ASP A 260 15.33 6.96 7.53
N VAL A 261 14.72 6.31 6.54
CA VAL A 261 14.36 4.88 6.60
C VAL A 261 15.45 3.95 6.00
N HIS A 262 16.42 4.50 5.26
CA HIS A 262 17.60 3.85 4.65
C HIS A 262 17.32 2.59 3.77
N GLY A 263 17.81 2.60 2.53
CA GLY A 263 17.94 1.40 1.69
C GLY A 263 16.62 0.82 1.14
N LEU A 264 15.56 1.62 1.03
CA LEU A 264 14.31 1.22 0.38
C LEU A 264 14.46 1.19 -1.15
N SER A 265 15.22 2.15 -1.69
CA SER A 265 15.64 2.21 -3.09
C SER A 265 16.33 0.94 -3.61
N LEU A 266 17.00 0.17 -2.76
CA LEU A 266 17.66 -1.09 -3.15
C LEU A 266 16.68 -2.24 -3.44
N LEU A 267 15.44 -2.15 -2.95
CA LEU A 267 14.40 -3.18 -3.17
C LEU A 267 13.65 -2.99 -4.49
N VAL A 268 13.77 -1.80 -5.09
CA VAL A 268 13.12 -1.44 -6.37
C VAL A 268 14.17 -1.30 -7.49
N SER A 269 15.45 -1.06 -7.17
CA SER A 269 16.55 -0.87 -8.14
C SER A 269 16.76 -2.06 -9.05
#